data_AF-A0A2V9LBD5-F1
#
_entry.id   AF-A0A2V9LBD5-F1
#
_cell.length_a   1.000
_cell.length_b   1.000
_cell.length_c   1.000
_cell.angle_alpha   90.00
_cell.angle_beta   90.00
_cell.angle_gamma   90.00
#
_symmetry.space_group_name_H-M   'P 1'
#
loop_
_entity.id
_entity.type
_entity.pdbx_description
1 polymer ?
#
loop_
_entity_poly.entity_id
_entity_poly.type
_entity_poly.pdbx_seq_one_letter_code
_entity_poly.pdbx_strand_id
1 'polypeptide(L)'
;MATTNLVLATELIAQTIKGLTPTTPVSGPEALSGWFRVLVLYDVAEAIPLEQVRSILGAQSGWRKPSFTRPAPDYVRFEPAPVVEPIDEFEIKTDVRLKGRINYYEYGVVSVELEREFACGWESLVEQSSLWIAEPLLEKHALSLAQLSLKRAARALVKPNEDWLSEAYYVVQLGEIKASEGRPATASELLARHGQEIAQIVRGESVALSDTERQEILQASTSYTPTDLLVVGWTGALVYDTPEDAAHTIQLLEYANTQLLEFRYYDNLLTRVLKGVYASLERRRSFL
;
A
#
# COMPACT_ATOMS: atom_id res chain seq x y z
N MET A 1 35.70 -22.24 -1.40
CA MET A 1 34.26 -22.28 -1.07
C MET A 1 33.66 -20.92 -0.70
N ALA A 2 34.45 -19.89 -0.35
CA ALA A 2 33.92 -18.54 -0.09
C ALA A 2 33.62 -17.71 -1.36
N THR A 3 34.20 -18.06 -2.50
CA THR A 3 34.09 -17.28 -3.75
C THR A 3 32.81 -17.58 -4.55
N THR A 4 32.20 -18.75 -4.36
CA THR A 4 30.98 -19.16 -5.07
C THR A 4 29.72 -18.47 -4.52
N ASN A 5 29.69 -18.13 -3.23
CA ASN A 5 28.56 -17.43 -2.61
C ASN A 5 28.48 -15.94 -3.00
N LEU A 6 29.61 -15.30 -3.32
CA LEU A 6 29.59 -13.90 -3.79
C LEU A 6 29.05 -13.80 -5.23
N VAL A 7 29.33 -14.78 -6.09
CA VAL A 7 28.85 -14.78 -7.49
C VAL A 7 27.33 -15.00 -7.54
N LEU A 8 26.79 -15.94 -6.76
CA LEU A 8 25.35 -16.17 -6.64
C LEU A 8 24.59 -14.97 -6.05
N ALA A 9 25.17 -14.27 -5.06
CA ALA A 9 24.58 -13.04 -4.52
C ALA A 9 24.60 -11.90 -5.56
N THR A 10 25.65 -11.80 -6.37
CA THR A 10 25.77 -10.78 -7.42
C THR A 10 24.86 -11.10 -8.62
N GLU A 11 24.63 -12.38 -8.94
CA GLU A 11 23.68 -12.82 -9.98
C GLU A 11 22.22 -12.66 -9.55
N LEU A 12 21.89 -12.89 -8.27
CA LEU A 12 20.55 -12.54 -7.74
C LEU A 12 20.32 -11.03 -7.79
N ILE A 13 21.31 -10.23 -7.39
CA ILE A 13 21.23 -8.77 -7.50
C ILE A 13 21.10 -8.33 -8.98
N ALA A 14 21.82 -8.97 -9.91
CA ALA A 14 21.75 -8.66 -11.34
C ALA A 14 20.42 -9.08 -12.01
N GLN A 15 19.77 -10.15 -11.53
CA GLN A 15 18.42 -10.52 -11.99
C GLN A 15 17.35 -9.59 -11.38
N THR A 16 17.51 -9.17 -10.13
CA THR A 16 16.66 -8.15 -9.48
C THR A 16 16.85 -6.75 -10.10
N ILE A 17 17.99 -6.44 -10.72
CA ILE A 17 18.24 -5.16 -11.44
C ILE A 17 17.44 -5.03 -12.74
N LYS A 18 17.01 -6.14 -13.37
CA LYS A 18 16.28 -6.09 -14.66
C LYS A 18 14.76 -5.88 -14.56
N GLY A 19 14.16 -6.04 -13.38
CA GLY A 19 12.70 -6.11 -13.24
C GLY A 19 11.95 -4.76 -13.26
N LEU A 20 12.64 -3.63 -13.14
CA LEU A 20 12.03 -2.31 -13.11
C LEU A 20 12.55 -1.45 -14.27
N THR A 21 12.68 -2.04 -15.46
CA THR A 21 13.10 -1.31 -16.67
C THR A 21 12.20 -0.11 -16.94
N PRO A 22 12.76 0.97 -17.53
CA PRO A 22 12.00 2.16 -17.89
C PRO A 22 10.83 1.80 -18.82
N THR A 23 9.71 2.48 -18.62
CA THR A 23 8.51 2.40 -19.46
C THR A 23 8.89 2.63 -20.91
N THR A 24 8.84 1.58 -21.74
CA THR A 24 8.90 1.75 -23.19
C THR A 24 7.51 2.22 -23.62
N PRO A 25 7.35 3.42 -24.21
CA PRO A 25 6.04 3.91 -24.57
C PRO A 25 5.46 3.05 -25.69
N VAL A 26 4.46 2.23 -25.37
CA VAL A 26 3.64 1.55 -26.37
C VAL A 26 2.73 2.59 -26.99
N SER A 27 3.04 3.04 -28.20
CA SER A 27 2.15 3.89 -28.99
C SER A 27 1.13 2.98 -29.71
N GLY A 28 0.08 2.59 -28.99
CA GLY A 28 -1.05 1.83 -29.51
C GLY A 28 -2.36 2.26 -28.85
N PRO A 29 -3.53 1.90 -29.42
CA PRO A 29 -4.85 2.29 -28.91
C PRO A 29 -5.20 1.71 -27.51
N GLU A 30 -4.33 0.88 -26.93
CA GLU A 30 -4.48 0.26 -25.59
C GLU A 30 -3.41 0.71 -24.59
N ALA A 31 -2.76 1.84 -24.83
CA ALA A 31 -1.80 2.39 -23.87
C ALA A 31 -2.50 2.85 -22.58
N LEU A 32 -2.23 2.15 -21.49
CA LEU A 32 -2.65 2.51 -20.14
C LEU A 32 -1.63 3.45 -19.52
N SER A 33 -2.09 4.36 -18.68
CA SER A 33 -1.24 5.15 -17.81
C SER A 33 -1.80 5.15 -16.40
N GLY A 34 -0.95 5.38 -15.42
CA GLY A 34 -1.36 5.32 -14.02
C GLY A 34 -0.18 5.32 -13.06
N TRP A 35 -0.45 4.85 -11.84
CA TRP A 35 0.54 4.76 -10.76
C TRP A 35 0.56 3.36 -10.16
N PHE A 36 1.76 2.83 -9.97
CA PHE A 36 2.01 1.81 -8.95
C PHE A 36 2.19 2.51 -7.62
N ARG A 37 1.51 2.02 -6.59
CA ARG A 37 1.62 2.49 -5.21
C ARG A 37 1.89 1.32 -4.28
N VAL A 38 2.66 1.56 -3.23
CA VAL A 38 2.79 0.64 -2.10
C VAL A 38 2.56 1.44 -0.83
N LEU A 39 1.72 0.90 0.04
CA LEU A 39 1.43 1.43 1.38
C LEU A 39 2.09 0.47 2.36
N VAL A 40 3.15 0.92 3.04
CA VAL A 40 3.83 0.11 4.06
C VAL A 40 3.54 0.68 5.43
N LEU A 41 2.85 -0.11 6.25
CA LEU A 41 2.29 0.30 7.53
C LEU A 41 3.11 -0.27 8.68
N TYR A 42 3.30 0.49 9.75
CA TYR A 42 4.06 0.11 10.94
C TYR A 42 3.33 0.53 12.22
N ASP A 43 3.27 -0.34 13.23
CA ASP A 43 2.76 -0.04 14.58
C ASP A 43 3.91 0.47 15.48
N VAL A 44 4.14 1.78 15.47
CA VAL A 44 5.37 2.35 16.02
C VAL A 44 5.29 2.73 17.50
N ALA A 45 4.09 2.90 18.04
CA ALA A 45 3.84 3.34 19.42
C ALA A 45 2.43 2.97 19.89
N GLU A 46 2.11 3.18 21.18
CA GLU A 46 0.71 3.10 21.66
C GLU A 46 -0.12 4.31 21.20
N ALA A 47 0.51 5.49 21.05
CA ALA A 47 -0.16 6.67 20.52
C ALA A 47 0.83 7.68 19.93
N ILE A 48 0.33 8.50 19.00
CA ILE A 48 1.03 9.60 18.35
C ILE A 48 0.20 10.88 18.52
N PRO A 49 0.57 11.80 19.43
CA PRO A 49 -0.04 13.12 19.54
C PRO A 49 0.23 13.93 18.26
N LEU A 50 -0.76 13.96 17.36
CA LEU A 50 -0.61 14.51 16.00
C LEU A 50 -0.17 15.97 15.98
N GLU A 51 -0.65 16.80 16.91
CA GLU A 51 -0.24 18.22 16.99
C GLU A 51 1.25 18.38 17.35
N GLN A 52 1.81 17.48 18.16
CA GLN A 52 3.25 17.52 18.47
C GLN A 52 4.09 17.11 17.27
N VAL A 53 3.69 16.04 16.57
CA VAL A 53 4.36 15.59 15.33
C VAL A 53 4.32 16.68 14.27
N ARG A 54 3.16 17.32 14.09
CA ARG A 54 2.98 18.45 13.18
C ARG A 54 3.94 19.60 13.49
N SER A 55 4.05 19.97 14.76
CA SER A 55 4.96 21.03 15.20
C SER A 55 6.44 20.65 15.01
N ILE A 56 6.82 19.40 15.27
CA ILE A 56 8.21 18.94 15.17
C ILE A 56 8.66 18.82 13.71
N LEU A 57 7.82 18.25 12.84
CA LEU A 57 8.17 17.96 11.45
C LEU A 57 7.89 19.13 10.51
N GLY A 58 7.20 20.18 10.96
CA GLY A 58 6.70 21.24 10.07
C GLY A 58 5.74 20.70 9.00
N ALA A 59 5.17 19.52 9.25
CA ALA A 59 4.31 18.80 8.32
C ALA A 59 2.96 19.52 8.18
N GLN A 60 2.37 19.43 6.99
CA GLN A 60 1.06 20.04 6.75
C GLN A 60 -0.05 19.13 7.29
N SER A 61 -1.21 19.72 7.59
CA SER A 61 -2.44 18.94 7.71
C SER A 61 -2.73 18.33 6.34
N GLY A 62 -2.40 17.04 6.14
CA GLY A 62 -2.67 16.38 4.86
C GLY A 62 -4.16 16.16 4.59
N TRP A 63 -5.00 16.51 5.56
CA TRP A 63 -6.43 16.65 5.39
C TRP A 63 -6.77 17.94 4.64
N ARG A 64 -6.75 17.89 3.31
CA ARG A 64 -7.90 18.52 2.63
C ARG A 64 -9.09 17.66 3.03
N LYS A 65 -10.14 18.25 3.60
CA LYS A 65 -11.44 17.56 3.71
C LYS A 65 -11.64 16.87 2.36
N PRO A 66 -11.79 15.54 2.31
CA PRO A 66 -12.29 14.94 1.09
C PRO A 66 -13.60 15.67 0.85
N SER A 67 -13.65 16.52 -0.17
CA SER A 67 -14.92 16.85 -0.77
C SER A 67 -15.29 15.58 -1.49
N PHE A 68 -15.78 14.61 -0.71
CA PHE A 68 -16.48 13.51 -1.31
C PHE A 68 -17.61 14.19 -2.10
N THR A 69 -17.56 14.11 -3.42
CA THR A 69 -18.68 14.50 -4.28
C THR A 69 -19.93 13.65 -3.95
N ARG A 70 -19.73 12.61 -3.13
CA ARG A 70 -20.66 11.59 -2.68
C ARG A 70 -20.84 11.72 -1.15
N PRO A 71 -22.02 11.46 -0.57
CA PRO A 71 -22.13 11.41 0.88
C PRO A 71 -21.34 10.21 1.41
N ALA A 72 -20.18 10.45 2.02
CA ALA A 72 -19.50 9.42 2.79
C ALA A 72 -20.41 9.02 3.98
N PRO A 73 -20.61 7.72 4.25
CA PRO A 73 -21.36 7.27 5.40
C PRO A 73 -20.80 7.87 6.71
N ASP A 74 -21.67 8.17 7.68
CA ASP A 74 -21.28 8.85 8.93
C ASP A 74 -20.22 8.11 9.77
N TYR A 75 -19.99 6.81 9.53
CA TYR A 75 -18.91 6.03 10.16
C TYR A 75 -17.53 6.28 9.54
N VAL A 76 -17.45 6.95 8.39
CA VAL A 76 -16.20 7.38 7.72
C VAL A 76 -15.85 8.81 8.14
N ARG A 77 -16.09 9.13 9.42
CA ARG A 77 -15.63 10.38 10.04
C ARG A 77 -14.31 10.09 10.72
N PHE A 78 -13.25 10.27 9.96
CA PHE A 78 -11.85 10.22 10.40
C PHE A 78 -11.60 11.37 11.37
N GLU A 79 -11.87 11.13 12.65
CA GLU A 79 -11.51 12.06 13.70
C GLU A 79 -10.50 11.37 14.62
N PRO A 80 -9.22 11.78 14.60
CA PRO A 80 -8.56 12.87 13.85
C PRO A 80 -7.84 12.43 12.57
N ALA A 81 -7.75 13.38 11.64
CA ALA A 81 -7.04 13.22 10.38
C ALA A 81 -5.52 13.04 10.56
N PRO A 82 -4.86 12.19 9.75
CA PRO A 82 -3.44 11.95 9.88
C PRO A 82 -2.62 13.20 9.54
N VAL A 83 -1.44 13.31 10.17
CA VAL A 83 -0.41 14.27 9.76
C VAL A 83 0.31 13.69 8.55
N VAL A 84 0.63 14.52 7.56
CA VAL A 84 1.24 14.06 6.31
C VAL A 84 2.53 14.81 6.06
N GLU A 85 3.60 14.03 5.93
CA GLU A 85 4.93 14.50 5.59
C GLU A 85 5.28 14.07 4.15
N PRO A 86 5.47 15.01 3.21
CA PRO A 86 5.89 14.66 1.86
C PRO A 86 7.33 14.12 1.84
N ILE A 87 7.60 13.17 0.95
CA ILE A 87 8.94 12.67 0.66
C ILE A 87 9.32 13.16 -0.74
N ASP A 88 10.46 13.87 -0.82
CA ASP A 88 11.03 14.31 -2.09
C ASP A 88 11.38 13.12 -2.98
N GLU A 89 11.42 13.34 -4.29
CA GLU A 89 11.73 12.29 -5.26
C GLU A 89 13.12 11.67 -5.00
N PHE A 90 13.19 10.34 -4.99
CA PHE A 90 14.43 9.60 -4.75
C PHE A 90 14.55 8.37 -5.66
N GLU A 91 15.78 7.90 -5.88
CA GLU A 91 16.07 6.73 -6.71
C GLU A 91 16.37 5.50 -5.85
N ILE A 92 15.69 4.38 -6.12
CA ILE A 92 15.93 3.09 -5.45
C ILE A 92 16.91 2.21 -6.25
N LYS A 93 16.81 2.25 -7.59
CA LYS A 93 17.71 1.62 -8.56
C LYS A 93 17.97 2.62 -9.68
N THR A 94 19.02 2.40 -10.48
CA THR A 94 19.29 3.19 -11.68
C THR A 94 18.02 3.27 -12.54
N ASP A 95 17.54 4.49 -12.80
CA ASP A 95 16.33 4.82 -13.56
C ASP A 95 14.96 4.47 -12.92
N VAL A 96 14.91 4.19 -11.61
CA VAL A 96 13.63 4.04 -10.88
C VAL A 96 13.47 5.16 -9.86
N ARG A 97 12.70 6.18 -10.25
CA ARG A 97 12.35 7.32 -9.40
C ARG A 97 11.01 7.11 -8.72
N LEU A 98 11.02 7.28 -7.40
CA LEU A 98 9.83 7.23 -6.56
C LEU A 98 9.61 8.57 -5.89
N LYS A 99 8.34 8.90 -5.70
CA LYS A 99 7.87 9.95 -4.79
C LYS A 99 7.00 9.30 -3.72
N GLY A 100 6.72 10.01 -2.64
CA GLY A 100 5.93 9.43 -1.57
C GLY A 100 5.54 10.40 -0.48
N ARG A 101 4.97 9.84 0.58
CA ARG A 101 4.63 10.55 1.81
C ARG A 101 4.58 9.60 2.99
N ILE A 102 4.68 10.17 4.18
CA ILE A 102 4.51 9.47 5.45
C ILE A 102 3.26 10.03 6.13
N ASN A 103 2.31 9.15 6.42
CA ASN A 103 1.08 9.45 7.12
C ASN A 103 1.17 8.95 8.57
N TYR A 104 0.89 9.83 9.53
CA TYR A 104 0.92 9.53 10.97
C TYR A 104 -0.49 9.49 11.52
N TYR A 105 -0.87 8.36 12.12
CA TYR A 105 -2.17 8.13 12.74
C TYR A 105 -2.08 8.17 14.26
N GLU A 106 -3.10 8.72 14.92
CA GLU A 106 -3.03 8.99 16.37
C GLU A 106 -2.89 7.74 17.24
N TYR A 107 -3.37 6.60 16.76
CA TYR A 107 -3.36 5.31 17.45
C TYR A 107 -2.06 4.53 17.23
N GLY A 108 -0.95 5.22 16.97
CA GLY A 108 0.36 4.57 16.96
C GLY A 108 0.82 4.02 15.63
N VAL A 109 0.07 4.23 14.55
CA VAL A 109 0.41 3.69 13.21
C VAL A 109 1.05 4.75 12.33
N VAL A 110 2.09 4.35 11.60
CA VAL A 110 2.70 5.13 10.52
C VAL A 110 2.58 4.37 9.22
N SER A 111 2.12 5.04 8.17
CA SER A 111 2.03 4.51 6.82
C SER A 111 2.99 5.28 5.91
N VAL A 112 3.83 4.56 5.19
CA VAL A 112 4.71 5.11 4.16
C VAL A 112 4.15 4.72 2.80
N GLU A 113 3.69 5.73 2.06
CA GLU A 113 3.26 5.56 0.68
C GLU A 113 4.42 5.87 -0.27
N LEU A 114 4.74 4.95 -1.17
CA LEU A 114 5.65 5.18 -2.29
C LEU A 114 4.91 4.95 -3.61
N GLU A 115 5.11 5.82 -4.57
CA GLU A 115 4.44 5.76 -5.87
C GLU A 115 5.40 5.96 -7.06
N ARG A 116 5.06 5.32 -8.18
CA ARG A 116 5.73 5.44 -9.48
C ARG A 116 4.73 5.45 -10.62
N GLU A 117 4.93 6.34 -11.57
CA GLU A 117 4.13 6.40 -12.80
C GLU A 117 4.47 5.25 -13.76
N PHE A 118 3.46 4.76 -14.49
CA PHE A 118 3.64 3.83 -15.59
C PHE A 118 2.88 4.29 -16.84
N ALA A 119 3.38 3.84 -17.98
CA ALA A 119 2.70 3.94 -19.27
C ALA A 119 3.01 2.67 -20.08
N CYS A 120 2.05 1.75 -20.18
CA CYS A 120 2.25 0.45 -20.83
C CYS A 120 0.91 -0.21 -21.23
N GLY A 121 0.96 -1.34 -21.94
CA GLY A 121 -0.24 -2.16 -22.23
C GLY A 121 -0.55 -3.13 -21.09
N TRP A 122 -1.70 -3.81 -21.16
CA TRP A 122 -2.18 -4.75 -20.12
C TRP A 122 -1.20 -5.86 -19.78
N GLU A 123 -0.59 -6.51 -20.78
CA GLU A 123 0.38 -7.60 -20.57
C GLU A 123 1.59 -7.10 -19.75
N SER A 124 2.19 -5.98 -20.16
CA SER A 124 3.30 -5.36 -19.43
C SER A 124 2.88 -4.84 -18.05
N LEU A 125 1.63 -4.39 -17.89
CA LEU A 125 1.11 -3.97 -16.59
C LEU A 125 1.04 -5.15 -15.61
N VAL A 126 0.58 -6.32 -16.07
CA VAL A 126 0.58 -7.57 -15.29
C VAL A 126 2.00 -7.91 -14.85
N GLU A 127 2.96 -7.96 -15.77
CA GLU A 127 4.36 -8.26 -15.45
C GLU A 127 4.96 -7.25 -14.45
N GLN A 128 4.77 -5.96 -14.71
CA GLN A 128 5.30 -4.90 -13.84
C GLN A 128 4.63 -4.90 -12.46
N SER A 129 3.33 -5.23 -12.36
CA SER A 129 2.64 -5.34 -11.07
C SER A 129 3.18 -6.49 -10.23
N SER A 130 3.43 -7.65 -10.84
CA SER A 130 4.02 -8.82 -10.17
C SER A 130 5.44 -8.51 -9.68
N LEU A 131 6.24 -7.84 -10.51
CA LEU A 131 7.60 -7.41 -10.13
C LEU A 131 7.59 -6.35 -9.03
N TRP A 132 6.62 -5.43 -9.05
CA TRP A 132 6.44 -4.41 -8.03
C TRP A 132 6.09 -5.03 -6.67
N ILE A 133 5.19 -6.01 -6.64
CA ILE A 133 4.81 -6.74 -5.41
C ILE A 133 5.97 -7.60 -4.89
N ALA A 134 6.77 -8.18 -5.78
CA ALA A 134 7.88 -9.05 -5.40
C ALA A 134 9.16 -8.29 -4.99
N GLU A 135 9.20 -6.94 -5.06
CA GLU A 135 10.41 -6.14 -4.86
C GLU A 135 10.71 -5.86 -3.37
N PRO A 136 11.73 -6.49 -2.75
CA PRO A 136 11.99 -6.32 -1.33
C PRO A 136 12.60 -4.95 -0.98
N LEU A 137 13.17 -4.25 -1.97
CA LEU A 137 13.76 -2.94 -1.73
C LEU A 137 12.70 -1.87 -1.39
N LEU A 138 11.48 -2.00 -1.90
CA LEU A 138 10.40 -1.03 -1.61
C LEU A 138 10.14 -0.94 -0.10
N GLU A 139 9.88 -2.08 0.53
CA GLU A 139 9.63 -2.18 1.97
C GLU A 139 10.86 -1.75 2.79
N LYS A 140 12.06 -2.12 2.35
CA LYS A 140 13.31 -1.73 3.03
C LYS A 140 13.55 -0.21 3.01
N HIS A 141 13.27 0.45 1.89
CA HIS A 141 13.34 1.89 1.77
C HIS A 141 12.25 2.58 2.58
N ALA A 142 11.01 2.07 2.52
CA ALA A 142 9.91 2.56 3.34
C ALA A 142 10.24 2.50 4.84
N LEU A 143 10.83 1.39 5.31
CA LEU A 143 11.26 1.24 6.70
C LEU A 143 12.32 2.28 7.07
N SER A 144 13.30 2.48 6.19
CA SER A 144 14.38 3.46 6.42
C SER A 144 13.83 4.90 6.52
N LEU A 145 12.87 5.24 5.67
CA LEU A 145 12.17 6.53 5.69
C LEU A 145 11.36 6.73 6.99
N ALA A 146 10.57 5.71 7.38
CA ALA A 146 9.82 5.73 8.64
C ALA A 146 10.75 5.92 9.84
N GLN A 147 11.83 5.13 9.93
CA GLN A 147 12.80 5.22 11.01
C GLN A 147 13.50 6.58 11.07
N LEU A 148 13.89 7.13 9.92
CA LEU A 148 14.52 8.46 9.86
C LEU A 148 13.56 9.54 10.36
N SER A 149 12.29 9.48 9.94
CA SER A 149 11.34 10.49 10.37
C SER A 149 10.96 10.36 11.85
N LEU A 150 10.75 9.12 12.33
CA LEU A 150 10.43 8.86 13.73
C LEU A 150 11.58 9.19 14.68
N LYS A 151 12.84 9.11 14.24
CA LYS A 151 13.98 9.64 15.02
C LYS A 151 13.86 11.14 15.27
N ARG A 152 13.35 11.91 14.31
CA ARG A 152 13.09 13.35 14.48
C ARG A 152 11.87 13.59 15.38
N ALA A 153 10.82 12.80 15.22
CA ALA A 153 9.58 12.90 15.98
C ALA A 153 9.58 12.15 17.33
N ALA A 154 10.72 11.59 17.77
CA ALA A 154 10.79 10.63 18.88
C ALA A 154 10.15 11.12 20.20
N ARG A 155 10.22 12.43 20.48
CA ARG A 155 9.64 13.04 21.69
C ARG A 155 8.10 13.05 21.70
N ALA A 156 7.46 12.90 20.54
CA ALA A 156 6.01 12.82 20.46
C ALA A 156 5.50 11.39 20.71
N LEU A 157 6.32 10.35 20.54
CA LEU A 157 5.84 8.97 20.61
C LEU A 157 5.49 8.56 22.05
N VAL A 158 4.26 8.09 22.25
CA VAL A 158 3.80 7.57 23.54
C VAL A 158 4.06 6.08 23.59
N LYS A 159 5.00 5.66 24.46
CA LYS A 159 5.44 4.26 24.59
C LYS A 159 5.77 3.64 23.22
N PRO A 160 6.89 4.06 22.60
CA PRO A 160 7.31 3.50 21.33
C PRO A 160 7.53 1.99 21.44
N ASN A 161 7.11 1.26 20.41
CA ASN A 161 7.32 -0.18 20.30
C ASN A 161 8.78 -0.46 19.91
N GLU A 162 9.38 -1.49 20.52
CA GLU A 162 10.76 -1.93 20.19
C GLU A 162 10.79 -2.70 18.86
N ASP A 163 9.80 -3.58 18.65
CA ASP A 163 9.59 -4.35 17.44
C ASP A 163 8.30 -3.87 16.76
N TRP A 164 8.38 -3.54 15.48
CA TRP A 164 7.23 -3.11 14.68
C TRP A 164 6.70 -4.31 13.89
N LEU A 165 5.42 -4.61 14.06
CA LEU A 165 4.61 -5.26 13.04
C LEU A 165 4.59 -4.38 11.79
N SER A 166 4.62 -5.03 10.63
CA SER A 166 4.52 -4.36 9.35
C SER A 166 3.57 -5.07 8.43
N GLU A 167 2.83 -4.29 7.64
CA GLU A 167 1.98 -4.79 6.56
C GLU A 167 2.25 -3.97 5.30
N ALA A 168 2.20 -4.61 4.14
CA ALA A 168 2.35 -3.96 2.85
C ALA A 168 1.10 -4.18 2.00
N TYR A 169 0.57 -3.11 1.43
CA TYR A 169 -0.59 -3.15 0.55
C TYR A 169 -0.28 -2.45 -0.78
N TYR A 170 -0.45 -3.17 -1.88
CA TYR A 170 -0.06 -2.70 -3.21
C TYR A 170 -1.27 -2.20 -3.98
N VAL A 171 -1.19 -1.02 -4.60
CA VAL A 171 -2.31 -0.46 -5.36
C VAL A 171 -1.86 -0.11 -6.77
N VAL A 172 -2.57 -0.64 -7.76
CA VAL A 172 -2.47 -0.19 -9.15
C VAL A 172 -3.59 0.79 -9.43
N GLN A 173 -3.23 2.06 -9.59
CA GLN A 173 -4.16 3.11 -9.99
C GLN A 173 -4.11 3.28 -11.50
N LEU A 174 -5.19 2.93 -12.19
CA LEU A 174 -5.38 3.22 -13.61
C LEU A 174 -5.93 4.65 -13.79
N GLY A 175 -5.35 5.38 -14.74
CA GLY A 175 -5.90 6.64 -15.23
C GLY A 175 -7.09 6.42 -16.17
N GLU A 176 -7.56 7.50 -16.81
CA GLU A 176 -8.70 7.43 -17.73
C GLU A 176 -8.39 6.55 -18.95
N ILE A 177 -9.23 5.54 -19.18
CA ILE A 177 -9.12 4.62 -20.31
C ILE A 177 -10.19 4.97 -21.32
N LYS A 178 -9.80 5.28 -22.55
CA LYS A 178 -10.74 5.60 -23.62
C LYS A 178 -11.23 4.33 -24.30
N ALA A 179 -12.55 4.14 -24.34
CA ALA A 179 -13.19 3.12 -25.15
C ALA A 179 -13.12 3.48 -26.66
N SER A 180 -13.53 2.54 -27.51
CA SER A 180 -13.54 2.66 -28.97
C SER A 180 -14.33 3.85 -29.53
N GLU A 181 -15.19 4.48 -28.72
CA GLU A 181 -16.04 5.63 -29.06
C GLU A 181 -15.53 6.95 -28.47
N GLY A 182 -14.35 6.97 -27.85
CA GLY A 182 -13.76 8.17 -27.24
C GLY A 182 -14.34 8.55 -25.88
N ARG A 183 -15.35 7.83 -25.38
CA ARG A 183 -15.86 7.90 -24.00
C ARG A 183 -14.95 7.12 -23.03
N PRO A 184 -15.03 7.38 -21.71
CA PRO A 184 -14.39 6.53 -20.72
C PRO A 184 -14.91 5.10 -20.80
N ALA A 185 -14.01 4.13 -20.62
CA ALA A 185 -14.36 2.72 -20.48
C ALA A 185 -15.17 2.52 -19.21
N THR A 186 -16.21 1.70 -19.30
CA THR A 186 -17.03 1.36 -18.14
C THR A 186 -16.41 0.22 -17.33
N ALA A 187 -16.74 0.14 -16.04
CA ALA A 187 -16.33 -0.95 -15.17
C ALA A 187 -16.69 -2.32 -15.75
N SER A 188 -17.94 -2.49 -16.22
CA SER A 188 -18.42 -3.73 -16.84
C SER A 188 -17.63 -4.10 -18.10
N GLU A 189 -17.22 -3.12 -18.91
CA GLU A 189 -16.39 -3.38 -20.09
C GLU A 189 -14.97 -3.80 -19.73
N LEU A 190 -14.36 -3.14 -18.74
CA LEU A 190 -13.04 -3.50 -18.24
C LEU A 190 -13.05 -4.92 -17.66
N LEU A 191 -14.04 -5.25 -16.83
CA LEU A 191 -14.18 -6.59 -16.25
C LEU A 191 -14.43 -7.67 -17.32
N ALA A 192 -15.22 -7.37 -18.35
CA ALA A 192 -15.52 -8.33 -19.41
C ALA A 192 -14.33 -8.57 -20.36
N ARG A 193 -13.52 -7.54 -20.65
CA ARG A 193 -12.41 -7.62 -21.60
C ARG A 193 -11.08 -7.98 -20.96
N HIS A 194 -10.83 -7.50 -19.74
CA HIS A 194 -9.54 -7.56 -19.06
C HIS A 194 -9.64 -8.19 -17.66
N GLY A 195 -10.69 -8.96 -17.40
CA GLY A 195 -10.91 -9.57 -16.09
C GLY A 195 -9.78 -10.52 -15.65
N GLN A 196 -9.09 -11.15 -16.61
CA GLN A 196 -7.95 -12.02 -16.33
C GLN A 196 -6.76 -11.19 -15.82
N GLU A 197 -6.40 -10.14 -16.55
CA GLU A 197 -5.28 -9.24 -16.24
C GLU A 197 -5.54 -8.47 -14.95
N ILE A 198 -6.78 -7.99 -14.74
CA ILE A 198 -7.18 -7.34 -13.48
C ILE A 198 -6.99 -8.29 -12.29
N ALA A 199 -7.44 -9.53 -12.41
CA ALA A 199 -7.29 -10.51 -11.33
C ALA A 199 -5.81 -10.84 -11.05
N GLN A 200 -5.00 -10.98 -12.10
CA GLN A 200 -3.56 -11.17 -12.02
C GLN A 200 -2.85 -10.00 -11.33
N ILE A 201 -3.18 -8.77 -11.70
CA ILE A 201 -2.63 -7.55 -11.09
C ILE A 201 -2.94 -7.50 -9.60
N VAL A 202 -4.20 -7.78 -9.22
CA VAL A 202 -4.64 -7.76 -7.81
C VAL A 202 -3.95 -8.83 -6.96
N ARG A 203 -3.67 -10.01 -7.54
CA ARG A 203 -2.92 -11.09 -6.87
C ARG A 203 -1.40 -10.94 -6.94
N GLY A 204 -0.88 -10.13 -7.86
CA GLY A 204 0.55 -10.03 -8.13
C GLY A 204 1.13 -11.22 -8.89
N GLU A 205 0.30 -11.92 -9.67
CA GLU A 205 0.69 -13.13 -10.39
C GLU A 205 0.83 -12.86 -11.89
N SER A 206 1.99 -13.17 -12.47
CA SER A 206 2.20 -13.04 -13.92
C SER A 206 1.62 -14.20 -14.73
N VAL A 207 1.39 -15.35 -14.08
CA VAL A 207 0.80 -16.53 -14.70
C VAL A 207 -0.73 -16.43 -14.69
N ALA A 208 -1.36 -16.93 -15.75
CA ALA A 208 -2.81 -16.96 -15.86
C ALA A 208 -3.44 -17.75 -14.70
N LEU A 209 -4.34 -17.09 -13.97
CA LEU A 209 -5.16 -17.67 -12.92
C LEU A 209 -6.24 -18.60 -13.51
N SER A 210 -6.67 -19.58 -12.71
CA SER A 210 -7.82 -20.43 -13.05
C SER A 210 -9.11 -19.62 -13.14
N ASP A 211 -10.11 -20.12 -13.87
CA ASP A 211 -11.42 -19.46 -13.99
C ASP A 211 -12.09 -19.26 -12.62
N THR A 212 -11.96 -20.23 -11.70
CA THR A 212 -12.50 -20.13 -10.34
C THR A 212 -11.82 -19.02 -9.55
N GLU A 213 -10.50 -18.96 -9.59
CA GLU A 213 -9.71 -17.93 -8.90
C GLU A 213 -10.03 -16.54 -9.45
N ARG A 214 -10.07 -16.41 -10.80
CA ARG A 214 -10.48 -15.16 -11.45
C ARG A 214 -11.87 -14.74 -10.96
N GLN A 215 -12.83 -15.67 -10.94
CA GLN A 215 -14.20 -15.33 -10.54
C GLN A 215 -14.28 -14.89 -9.07
N GLU A 216 -13.53 -15.53 -8.17
CA GLU A 216 -13.46 -15.13 -6.75
C GLU A 216 -12.97 -13.69 -6.60
N ILE A 217 -11.87 -13.34 -7.26
CA ILE A 217 -11.29 -11.99 -7.18
C ILE A 217 -12.25 -10.96 -7.75
N LEU A 218 -12.84 -11.24 -8.93
CA LEU A 218 -13.75 -10.29 -9.59
C LEU A 218 -15.10 -10.16 -8.88
N GLN A 219 -15.51 -11.12 -8.04
CA GLN A 219 -16.68 -10.97 -7.17
C GLN A 219 -16.51 -9.88 -6.10
N ALA A 220 -15.27 -9.59 -5.71
CA ALA A 220 -14.95 -8.47 -4.81
C ALA A 220 -14.87 -7.11 -5.52
N SER A 221 -15.20 -7.06 -6.82
CA SER A 221 -15.26 -5.80 -7.55
C SER A 221 -16.46 -4.93 -7.11
N THR A 222 -16.25 -3.62 -7.07
CA THR A 222 -17.27 -2.63 -6.75
C THR A 222 -17.11 -1.42 -7.67
N SER A 223 -18.24 -0.84 -8.04
CA SER A 223 -18.34 0.31 -8.92
C SER A 223 -19.54 1.14 -8.46
N TYR A 224 -19.36 2.44 -8.31
CA TYR A 224 -20.41 3.36 -7.84
C TYR A 224 -21.02 4.16 -9.01
N THR A 225 -20.20 4.46 -10.02
CA THR A 225 -20.56 5.03 -11.31
C THR A 225 -20.22 4.04 -12.42
N PRO A 226 -20.81 4.14 -13.62
CA PRO A 226 -20.40 3.26 -14.71
C PRO A 226 -18.89 3.32 -15.06
N THR A 227 -18.18 4.39 -14.69
CA THR A 227 -16.80 4.68 -15.10
C THR A 227 -15.80 4.68 -13.94
N ASP A 228 -16.15 4.09 -12.78
CA ASP A 228 -15.21 3.77 -11.71
C ASP A 228 -15.21 2.28 -11.40
N LEU A 229 -14.06 1.73 -11.03
CA LEU A 229 -13.90 0.32 -10.68
C LEU A 229 -12.86 0.19 -9.57
N LEU A 230 -13.27 -0.46 -8.48
CA LEU A 230 -12.40 -0.92 -7.41
C LEU A 230 -12.43 -2.45 -7.39
N VAL A 231 -11.27 -3.10 -7.45
CA VAL A 231 -11.13 -4.54 -7.20
C VAL A 231 -10.17 -4.73 -6.05
N VAL A 232 -10.68 -5.27 -4.94
CA VAL A 232 -9.90 -5.44 -3.69
C VAL A 232 -9.48 -6.90 -3.57
N GLY A 233 -8.19 -7.11 -3.34
CA GLY A 233 -7.61 -8.39 -2.96
C GLY A 233 -6.91 -8.32 -1.62
N TRP A 234 -6.36 -9.46 -1.22
CA TRP A 234 -5.61 -9.60 0.03
C TRP A 234 -4.30 -8.81 0.02
N THR A 235 -3.51 -8.96 -1.05
CA THR A 235 -2.18 -8.34 -1.20
C THR A 235 -2.23 -6.94 -1.80
N GLY A 236 -3.31 -6.61 -2.51
CA GLY A 236 -3.41 -5.34 -3.19
C GLY A 236 -4.77 -5.07 -3.81
N ALA A 237 -4.87 -3.96 -4.51
CA ALA A 237 -6.08 -3.51 -5.18
C ALA A 237 -5.78 -2.90 -6.55
N LEU A 238 -6.80 -2.94 -7.41
CA LEU A 238 -6.83 -2.15 -8.64
C LEU A 238 -7.91 -1.07 -8.50
N VAL A 239 -7.52 0.18 -8.77
CA VAL A 239 -8.39 1.36 -8.69
C VAL A 239 -8.41 2.02 -10.06
N TYR A 240 -9.59 2.16 -10.65
CA TYR A 240 -9.83 2.93 -11.86
C TYR A 240 -10.88 3.99 -11.55
N ASP A 241 -10.46 5.26 -11.57
CA ASP A 241 -11.34 6.43 -11.40
C ASP A 241 -10.58 7.67 -11.90
N THR A 242 -11.22 8.83 -11.87
CA THR A 242 -10.55 10.12 -11.99
C THR A 242 -9.45 10.27 -10.93
N PRO A 243 -8.37 11.05 -11.19
CA PRO A 243 -7.28 11.20 -10.22
C PRO A 243 -7.71 11.69 -8.83
N GLU A 244 -8.75 12.53 -8.75
CA GLU A 244 -9.29 13.04 -7.49
C GLU A 244 -10.04 11.95 -6.70
N ASP A 245 -10.98 11.25 -7.33
CA ASP A 245 -11.76 10.21 -6.66
C ASP A 245 -10.92 8.95 -6.37
N ALA A 246 -9.94 8.63 -7.23
CA ALA A 246 -8.98 7.56 -6.97
C ALA A 246 -8.16 7.84 -5.70
N ALA A 247 -7.74 9.09 -5.47
CA ALA A 247 -7.00 9.47 -4.27
C ALA A 247 -7.83 9.26 -2.99
N HIS A 248 -9.14 9.53 -3.02
CA HIS A 248 -10.03 9.24 -1.89
C HIS A 248 -10.18 7.74 -1.64
N THR A 249 -10.29 6.94 -2.71
CA THR A 249 -10.37 5.47 -2.61
C THR A 249 -9.09 4.87 -2.02
N ILE A 250 -7.93 5.33 -2.49
CA ILE A 250 -6.62 4.91 -1.97
C ILE A 250 -6.47 5.28 -0.48
N GLN A 251 -6.92 6.47 -0.09
CA GLN A 251 -6.91 6.88 1.33
C GLN A 251 -7.81 5.98 2.19
N LEU A 252 -8.97 5.57 1.68
CA LEU A 252 -9.84 4.63 2.38
C LEU A 252 -9.20 3.24 2.51
N LEU A 253 -8.54 2.76 1.46
CA LEU A 253 -7.76 1.50 1.50
C LEU A 253 -6.63 1.58 2.52
N GLU A 254 -5.89 2.70 2.55
CA GLU A 254 -4.83 2.93 3.53
C GLU A 254 -5.39 2.85 4.96
N TYR A 255 -6.47 3.57 5.24
CA TYR A 255 -7.09 3.55 6.56
C TYR A 255 -7.65 2.17 6.96
N ALA A 256 -8.24 1.44 6.02
CA ALA A 256 -8.69 0.07 6.31
C ALA A 256 -7.50 -0.80 6.73
N ASN A 257 -6.36 -0.68 6.05
CA ASN A 257 -5.14 -1.42 6.39
C ASN A 257 -4.53 -0.96 7.73
N THR A 258 -4.56 0.34 8.06
CA THR A 258 -4.07 0.81 9.36
C THR A 258 -4.91 0.24 10.52
N GLN A 259 -6.23 0.12 10.33
CA GLN A 259 -7.14 -0.49 11.30
C GLN A 259 -6.91 -2.00 11.46
N LEU A 260 -6.65 -2.71 10.35
CA LEU A 260 -6.27 -4.13 10.41
C LEU A 260 -4.96 -4.33 11.19
N LEU A 261 -3.97 -3.47 10.97
CA LEU A 261 -2.71 -3.50 11.72
C LEU A 261 -2.93 -3.23 13.21
N GLU A 262 -3.75 -2.24 13.55
CA GLU A 262 -4.12 -1.91 14.93
C GLU A 262 -4.81 -3.11 15.63
N PHE A 263 -5.72 -3.82 14.95
CA PHE A 263 -6.34 -5.02 15.51
C PHE A 263 -5.32 -6.13 15.78
N ARG A 264 -4.33 -6.31 14.91
CA ARG A 264 -3.23 -7.28 15.13
C ARG A 264 -2.36 -6.88 16.31
N TYR A 265 -2.09 -5.59 16.49
CA TYR A 265 -1.41 -5.09 17.67
C TYR A 265 -2.17 -5.46 18.96
N TYR A 266 -3.47 -5.21 19.01
CA TYR A 266 -4.28 -5.52 20.19
C TYR A 266 -4.42 -7.02 20.47
N ASP A 267 -4.52 -7.85 19.43
CA ASP A 267 -4.52 -9.32 19.59
C ASP A 267 -3.20 -9.81 20.20
N ASN A 268 -2.06 -9.28 19.73
CA ASN A 268 -0.74 -9.56 20.29
C ASN A 268 -0.60 -9.06 21.74
N LEU A 269 -1.13 -7.87 22.04
CA LEU A 269 -1.16 -7.34 23.40
C LEU A 269 -1.98 -8.23 24.34
N LEU A 270 -3.20 -8.61 23.94
CA LEU A 270 -4.09 -9.47 24.71
C LEU A 270 -3.43 -10.83 24.96
N THR A 271 -2.84 -11.42 23.93
CA THR A 271 -2.11 -12.69 24.03
C THR A 271 -0.97 -12.62 25.05
N ARG A 272 -0.19 -11.52 25.06
CA ARG A 272 0.89 -11.31 26.04
C ARG A 272 0.34 -11.16 27.47
N VAL A 273 -0.71 -10.37 27.65
CA VAL A 273 -1.35 -10.14 28.96
C VAL A 273 -1.89 -11.45 29.53
N LEU A 274 -2.61 -12.23 28.72
CA LEU A 274 -3.16 -13.52 29.14
C LEU A 274 -2.06 -14.51 29.57
N LYS A 275 -0.97 -14.62 28.80
CA LYS A 275 0.20 -15.44 29.17
C LYS A 275 0.77 -15.03 30.54
N GLY A 276 0.88 -13.73 30.80
CA GLY A 276 1.36 -13.20 32.09
C GLY A 276 0.45 -13.54 33.27
N VAL A 277 -0.88 -13.51 33.07
CA VAL A 277 -1.86 -13.90 34.09
C VAL A 277 -1.75 -15.39 34.43
N TYR A 278 -1.71 -16.26 33.42
CA TYR A 278 -1.56 -17.71 33.64
C TYR A 278 -0.27 -18.04 34.38
N ALA A 279 0.87 -17.48 33.96
CA ALA A 279 2.15 -17.69 34.64
C ALA A 279 2.16 -17.18 36.10
N SER A 280 1.34 -16.18 36.42
CA SER A 280 1.21 -15.66 37.79
C SER A 280 0.32 -16.55 38.66
N LEU A 281 -0.75 -17.12 38.10
CA LEU A 281 -1.62 -18.09 38.79
C LEU A 281 -0.91 -19.42 39.06
N GLU A 282 -0.13 -19.92 38.10
CA GLU A 282 0.68 -21.14 38.27
C GLU A 282 1.74 -20.97 39.36
N ARG A 283 2.44 -19.84 39.40
CA ARG A 283 3.40 -19.54 40.47
C ARG A 283 2.72 -19.54 41.85
N ARG A 284 1.52 -18.96 41.98
CA ARG A 284 0.77 -19.00 43.26
C ARG A 284 0.30 -20.40 43.64
N ARG A 285 -0.10 -21.24 42.68
CA ARG A 285 -0.45 -22.65 42.93
C ARG A 285 0.75 -23.52 43.27
N SER A 286 1.94 -23.20 42.77
CA SER A 286 3.17 -23.93 43.13
C SER A 286 3.72 -23.57 44.52
N PHE A 287 3.23 -22.50 45.14
CA PHE A 287 3.63 -22.04 46.47
C PHE A 287 2.68 -22.52 47.59
N LEU A 288 1.57 -23.16 47.25
CA LEU A 288 0.60 -23.77 48.18
C LEU A 288 0.72 -25.30 48.12
#